data_AF-A0A8J7ZBR4-F1
#
_entry.id   AF-A0A8J7ZBR4-F1
#
_cell.length_a   1.000
_cell.length_b   1.000
_cell.length_c   1.000
_cell.angle_alpha   90.00
_cell.angle_beta   90.00
_cell.angle_gamma   90.00
#
_symmetry.space_group_name_H-M   'P 1'
#
loop_
_entity.id
_entity.type
_entity.pdbx_description
1 polymer ?
#
loop_
_entity_poly.entity_id
_entity_poly.type
_entity_poly.pdbx_seq_one_letter_code
_entity_poly.pdbx_strand_id
1 'polypeptide(L)' 'VITGLMTNACINKNSRAAKELGYKVILVRDGHSRDAKEEKQGKELIEKYNKQLEKEGIVELMATKEVRFKE' A
#
# COMPACT_ATOMS: atom_id res chain seq x y z
N VAL A 1 6.34 -7.28 -2.40
CA VAL A 1 4.90 -7.01 -2.65
C VAL A 1 4.23 -6.85 -1.29
N ILE A 2 3.46 -5.78 -1.08
CA ILE A 2 2.81 -5.44 0.19
C ILE A 2 1.30 -5.36 -0.03
N THR A 3 0.56 -5.95 0.90
CA THR A 3 -0.91 -6.01 0.97
C THR A 3 -1.31 -6.20 2.45
N GLY A 4 -2.58 -6.00 2.83
CA GLY A 4 -3.07 -6.27 4.19
C GLY A 4 -3.61 -5.05 4.97
N LEU A 5 -3.45 -5.03 6.29
CA LEU A 5 -4.04 -4.01 7.18
C LEU A 5 -3.02 -3.48 8.21
N MET A 6 -3.07 -2.23 8.67
CA MET A 6 -3.94 -1.13 8.23
C MET A 6 -3.17 -0.12 7.36
N THR A 7 -3.85 0.48 6.38
CA THR A 7 -3.29 1.46 5.42
C THR A 7 -2.41 2.53 6.09
N ASN A 8 -2.94 3.26 7.07
CA ASN A 8 -2.24 4.37 7.72
C ASN A 8 -1.22 3.93 8.79
N ALA A 9 -1.19 2.64 9.12
CA ALA A 9 -0.30 2.07 10.12
C ALA A 9 0.71 1.11 9.48
N CYS A 10 0.51 -0.19 9.62
CA CYS A 10 1.46 -1.22 9.20
C CYS A 10 1.83 -1.13 7.72
N ILE A 11 0.87 -0.83 6.84
CA ILE A 11 1.12 -0.74 5.40
C ILE A 11 2.04 0.45 5.08
N ASN A 12 1.72 1.63 5.60
CA ASN A 12 2.58 2.82 5.46
C ASN A 12 3.97 2.60 6.09
N LYS A 13 4.04 2.13 7.34
CA LYS A 13 5.31 1.95 8.06
C LYS A 13 6.21 0.91 7.39
N ASN A 14 5.67 -0.25 7.02
CA ASN A 14 6.46 -1.31 6.42
C ASN A 14 6.89 -0.98 4.98
N SER A 15 6.08 -0.23 4.22
CA SER A 15 6.49 0.24 2.89
C SER A 15 7.71 1.16 2.96
N ARG A 16 7.72 2.09 3.93
CA ARG A 16 8.85 2.99 4.18
C ARG A 16 10.09 2.22 4.64
N ALA A 17 9.94 1.35 5.64
CA ALA A 17 11.04 0.53 6.14
C ALA A 17 11.64 -0.37 5.04
N ALA A 18 10.81 -0.99 4.20
CA ALA A 18 11.30 -1.79 3.08
C ALA A 18 12.10 -0.97 2.06
N LYS A 19 11.65 0.25 1.76
CA LYS A 19 12.40 1.18 0.89
C LYS A 19 13.75 1.58 1.51
N GLU A 20 13.76 1.91 2.80
CA GLU A 20 14.98 2.25 3.55
C GLU A 20 16.00 1.10 3.57
N LEU A 21 15.52 -0.14 3.61
CA LEU A 21 16.34 -1.36 3.51
C LEU A 21 16.78 -1.70 2.08
N GLY A 22 16.44 -0.88 1.08
CA GLY A 22 16.86 -1.04 -0.31
C GLY A 22 15.99 -1.98 -1.15
N TYR A 23 14.83 -2.42 -0.66
CA TYR A 23 13.92 -3.24 -1.45
C TYR A 23 13.17 -2.42 -2.50
N LYS A 24 12.92 -3.04 -3.66
CA LYS A 24 11.87 -2.58 -4.57
C LYS A 24 10.51 -2.95 -3.98
N VAL A 25 9.70 -1.95 -3.66
CA VAL A 25 8.38 -2.16 -3.03
C VAL A 25 7.27 -2.02 -4.07
N ILE A 26 6.47 -3.08 -4.22
CA ILE A 26 5.20 -3.03 -4.94
C ILE A 26 4.09 -3.03 -3.89
N LEU A 27 3.23 -2.01 -3.89
CA LEU A 27 2.04 -1.94 -3.04
C LEU A 27 0.80 -2.29 -3.88
N VAL A 28 0.01 -3.25 -3.40
CA VAL A 28 -1.20 -3.69 -4.09
C VAL A 28 -2.34 -2.72 -3.77
N ARG A 29 -2.66 -1.80 -4.70
CA ARG A 29 -3.54 -0.63 -4.46
C ARG A 29 -4.96 -0.95 -4.01
N ASP A 30 -5.44 -2.15 -4.36
CA ASP A 30 -6.75 -2.71 -4.01
C ASP A 30 -6.66 -3.92 -3.05
N GLY A 31 -5.46 -4.18 -2.49
CA GLY A 31 -5.20 -5.30 -1.57
C GLY A 31 -5.12 -4.91 -0.10
N HIS A 32 -5.15 -3.63 0.25
CA HIS A 32 -5.09 -3.17 1.63
C HIS A 32 -6.29 -2.31 2.03
N SER A 33 -6.52 -2.21 3.33
CA SER A 33 -7.65 -1.45 3.89
C SER A 33 -7.36 -0.95 5.31
N ARG A 34 -8.38 -0.45 6.00
CA ARG A 34 -8.36 0.06 7.38
C ARG A 34 -9.43 -0.64 8.22
N ASP A 35 -9.53 -0.26 9.50
CA ASP A 35 -10.64 -0.72 10.36
C ASP A 35 -12.00 -0.12 9.94
N ALA A 36 -13.08 -0.86 10.22
CA ALA A 36 -14.43 -0.60 9.72
C ALA A 36 -15.15 0.58 10.39
N LYS A 37 -14.50 1.31 11.32
CA LYS A 37 -15.20 2.30 12.14
C LYS A 37 -15.75 3.47 11.33
N GLU A 38 -15.14 3.82 10.19
CA GLU A 38 -15.62 4.90 9.31
C GLU A 38 -15.40 4.59 7.83
N GLU A 39 -16.37 3.91 7.21
CA GLU A 39 -16.31 3.38 5.84
C GLU A 39 -16.18 4.49 4.77
N LYS A 40 -16.92 5.59 4.88
CA LYS A 40 -16.87 6.71 3.91
C LYS A 40 -15.49 7.36 3.83
N GLN A 41 -14.80 7.49 4.96
CA GLN A 41 -13.43 8.01 5.02
C GLN A 41 -12.38 6.95 4.60
N GLY A 42 -12.78 5.69 4.45
CA GLY A 42 -11.85 4.60 4.16
C GLY A 42 -11.29 4.64 2.75
N LYS A 43 -12.15 4.82 1.74
CA LYS A 43 -11.71 4.89 0.34
C LYS A 43 -10.81 6.10 0.08
N GLU A 44 -11.18 7.26 0.61
CA GLU A 44 -10.39 8.49 0.49
C GLU A 44 -9.03 8.36 1.18
N LEU A 45 -8.99 7.74 2.37
CA LEU A 45 -7.74 7.51 3.08
C LEU A 45 -6.84 6.51 2.33
N ILE A 46 -7.40 5.42 1.81
CA ILE A 46 -6.66 4.44 0.98
C ILE A 46 -6.04 5.15 -0.23
N GLU A 47 -6.84 5.91 -0.96
CA GLU A 47 -6.38 6.64 -2.14
C GLU A 47 -5.33 7.70 -1.80
N LYS A 48 -5.50 8.41 -0.68
CA LYS A 48 -4.51 9.37 -0.17
C LYS A 48 -3.16 8.70 0.06
N TYR A 49 -3.12 7.55 0.74
CA TYR A 49 -1.87 6.85 1.04
C TYR A 49 -1.25 6.21 -0.19
N ASN A 50 -2.05 5.68 -1.11
CA ASN A 50 -1.58 5.19 -2.41
C ASN A 50 -0.81 6.28 -3.16
N LYS A 51 -1.47 7.43 -3.39
CA LYS A 51 -0.85 8.58 -4.08
C LYS A 51 0.36 9.12 -3.34
N GLN A 52 0.28 9.23 -2.03
CA GLN A 52 1.37 9.76 -1.22
C GLN A 52 2.63 8.89 -1.33
N LEU A 53 2.51 7.57 -1.12
CA LEU A 53 3.65 6.66 -1.13
C LEU A 53 4.27 6.52 -2.53
N GLU A 54 3.44 6.55 -3.58
CA GLU A 54 3.92 6.54 -4.96
C GLU A 54 4.64 7.85 -5.31
N LYS A 55 4.06 9.01 -4.98
CA LYS A 55 4.66 10.32 -5.22
C LYS A 55 6.00 10.50 -4.49
N GLU A 56 6.13 9.92 -3.30
CA GLU A 56 7.38 9.92 -2.54
C GLU A 56 8.41 8.90 -3.07
N GLY A 57 8.09 8.12 -4.11
CA GLY A 57 8.99 7.12 -4.71
C GLY A 57 9.26 5.91 -3.81
N ILE A 58 8.38 5.68 -2.84
CA ILE A 58 8.49 4.62 -1.84
C ILE A 58 7.97 3.30 -2.40
N VAL A 59 6.88 3.35 -3.16
CA VAL A 59 6.23 2.17 -3.75
C VAL A 59 5.93 2.38 -5.24
N GLU A 60 5.84 1.28 -5.96
CA GLU A 60 5.15 1.17 -7.25
C GLU A 60 3.76 0.59 -7.00
N LEU A 61 2.70 1.21 -7.54
CA LEU A 61 1.34 0.73 -7.37
C LEU A 61 0.97 -0.30 -8.45
N MET A 62 0.40 -1.43 -8.03
CA MET A 62 -0.22 -2.42 -8.92
C MET A 62 -1.60 -2.81 -8.39
N ALA A 63 -2.55 -3.10 -9.28
CA ALA A 63 -3.76 -3.81 -8.88
C ALA A 63 -3.47 -5.29 -8.63
N THR A 64 -4.26 -5.92 -7.79
CA THR A 64 -4.20 -7.34 -7.48
C THR A 64 -4.19 -8.18 -8.76
N LYS A 65 -5.02 -7.81 -9.74
CA LYS A 65 -5.12 -8.50 -11.04
C LYS A 65 -3.84 -8.40 -11.91
N GLU A 66 -2.96 -7.45 -11.63
CA GLU A 66 -1.70 -7.20 -12.37
C GLU A 66 -0.52 -7.97 -11.74
N VAL A 67 -0.61 -8.33 -10.46
CA VAL A 67 0.47 -9.04 -9.75
C VAL A 67 0.59 -10.49 -10.22
N ARG A 68 1.81 -10.91 -10.56
CA ARG A 68 2.15 -12.30 -10.91
C ARG A 68 3.42 -12.71 -10.17
N PHE A 69 3.39 -13.87 -9.53
CA PHE A 69 4.57 -14.51 -8.99
C PHE A 69 4.98 -15.60 -9.98
N LYS A 70 6.27 -15.65 -10.32
CA LYS A 70 6.82 -16.77 -11.08
C LYS A 70 7.10 -17.89 -10.09
N GLU A 71 6.65 -19.10 -10.42
CA GLU A 71 7.06 -20.34 -9.75
C GLU A 71 8.48 -20.74 -10.17
#